data_AF-A0A7C9RE87-F1
#
_entry.id   AF-A0A7C9RE87-F1
#
_cell.length_a   1.000
_cell.length_b   1.000
_cell.length_c   1.000
_cell.angle_alpha   90.00
_cell.angle_beta   90.00
_cell.angle_gamma   90.00
#
_symmetry.space_group_name_H-M   'P 1'
#
loop_
_entity.id
_entity.type
_entity.pdbx_description
1 polymer ?
#
loop_
_entity_poly.entity_id
_entity_poly.type
_entity_poly.pdbx_seq_one_letter_code
_entity_poly.pdbx_strand_id
1 'polypeptide(L)'
;GMLKNGEHPPAKRFNAGQKGIFWMVILGGLLMSVSGWFMLFPYIPANVTALQFWTVIHAIIAVLFIAGILAHIYIGTVGMEGAFDAMGTGEVDLNWAKEHHSLWVEEEQAKGRAPDTGSPRAMPAE
;
A
#
# COMPACT_ATOMS: atom_id res chain seq x y z
N GLY A 1 6.83 12.70 10.65
CA GLY A 1 5.56 11.94 10.69
C GLY A 1 5.04 11.88 12.12
N MET A 2 3.78 11.49 12.34
CA MET A 2 3.09 11.41 13.66
C MET A 2 3.65 10.34 14.64
N LEU A 3 4.93 10.01 14.55
CA LEU A 3 5.67 9.25 15.54
C LEU A 3 6.91 10.07 15.92
N LYS A 4 7.12 10.22 17.23
CA LYS A 4 8.28 10.89 17.82
C LYS A 4 9.57 10.33 17.22
N ASN A 5 10.45 11.26 16.87
CA ASN A 5 11.82 11.10 16.39
C ASN A 5 11.93 10.90 14.88
N GLY A 6 12.54 11.89 14.23
CA GLY A 6 12.76 11.99 12.79
C GLY A 6 13.78 10.99 12.23
N GLU A 7 13.78 9.77 12.74
CA GLU A 7 14.48 8.64 12.15
C GLU A 7 13.41 7.71 11.59
N HIS A 8 13.26 7.71 10.26
CA HIS A 8 12.42 6.73 9.60
C HIS A 8 12.96 5.34 9.95
N PRO A 9 12.16 4.45 10.58
CA PRO A 9 12.62 3.12 10.90
C PRO A 9 13.08 2.44 9.60
N PRO A 10 14.28 1.82 9.58
CA PRO A 10 14.87 1.32 8.36
C PRO A 10 13.93 0.30 7.72
N ALA A 11 13.42 0.65 6.54
CA ALA A 11 12.41 -0.15 5.84
C ALA A 11 13.08 -1.04 4.79
N LYS A 12 12.69 -2.32 4.79
CA LYS A 12 12.93 -3.23 3.65
C LYS A 12 12.03 -2.82 2.47
N ARG A 13 11.91 -3.67 1.45
CA ARG A 13 11.13 -3.39 0.22
C ARG A 13 9.71 -2.86 0.45
N PHE A 14 9.05 -3.26 1.54
CA PHE A 14 7.74 -2.73 1.93
C PHE A 14 7.74 -2.20 3.36
N ASN A 15 7.25 -0.97 3.55
CA ASN A 15 7.09 -0.35 4.85
C ASN A 15 5.87 -0.91 5.61
N ALA A 16 5.72 -0.57 6.90
CA ALA A 16 4.61 -1.06 7.72
C ALA A 16 3.24 -0.59 7.23
N GLY A 17 3.14 0.63 6.70
CA GLY A 17 1.90 1.19 6.14
C GLY A 17 1.46 0.45 4.87
N GLN A 18 2.38 0.18 3.95
CA GLN A 18 2.15 -0.61 2.73
C GLN A 18 1.68 -2.03 3.08
N LYS A 19 2.28 -2.67 4.09
CA LYS A 19 1.80 -3.97 4.60
C LYS A 19 0.42 -3.87 5.22
N GLY A 20 0.11 -2.79 5.92
CA GLY A 20 -1.22 -2.52 6.47
C GLY A 20 -2.27 -2.41 5.37
N ILE A 21 -1.99 -1.64 4.32
CA ILE A 21 -2.87 -1.51 3.14
C ILE A 21 -3.04 -2.87 2.45
N PHE A 22 -1.96 -3.64 2.28
CA PHE A 22 -2.03 -4.99 1.72
C PHE A 22 -3.02 -5.88 2.48
N TRP A 23 -2.89 -5.98 3.80
CA TRP A 23 -3.80 -6.82 4.60
C TRP A 23 -5.22 -6.27 4.65
N MET A 24 -5.37 -4.94 4.66
CA MET A 24 -6.67 -4.30 4.54
C MET A 24 -7.36 -4.72 3.23
N VAL A 25 -6.67 -4.67 2.09
CA VAL A 25 -7.22 -5.08 0.79
C VAL A 25 -7.58 -6.57 0.76
N ILE A 26 -6.70 -7.45 1.26
CA ILE A 26 -6.95 -8.90 1.29
C ILE A 26 -8.16 -9.24 2.18
N LEU A 27 -8.16 -8.79 3.44
CA LEU A 27 -9.20 -9.13 4.40
C LEU A 27 -10.51 -8.38 4.09
N GLY A 28 -10.42 -7.10 3.79
CA GLY A 28 -11.56 -6.28 3.40
C GLY A 28 -12.22 -6.78 2.12
N GLY A 29 -11.43 -7.11 1.10
CA GLY A 29 -11.93 -7.71 -0.15
C GLY A 29 -12.62 -9.05 0.07
N LEU A 30 -12.07 -9.91 0.93
CA LEU A 30 -12.71 -11.18 1.30
C LEU A 30 -14.05 -10.95 2.02
N LEU A 31 -14.08 -10.08 3.03
CA LEU A 31 -15.30 -9.79 3.78
C LEU A 31 -16.38 -9.13 2.90
N MET A 32 -15.99 -8.22 2.00
CA MET A 32 -16.87 -7.63 0.99
C MET A 32 -17.45 -8.69 0.06
N SER A 33 -16.63 -9.64 -0.40
CA SER A 33 -17.07 -10.71 -1.28
C SER A 33 -18.06 -11.66 -0.58
N VAL A 34 -17.77 -12.05 0.67
CA VAL A 34 -18.65 -12.94 1.45
C VAL A 34 -20.00 -12.28 1.74
N SER A 35 -19.98 -11.03 2.23
CA SER A 35 -21.22 -10.30 2.52
C SER A 35 -22.02 -10.01 1.24
N GLY A 36 -21.35 -9.66 0.13
CA GLY A 36 -21.97 -9.47 -1.18
C GLY A 36 -22.57 -10.76 -1.74
N TRP A 37 -21.92 -11.92 -1.52
CA TRP A 37 -22.46 -13.23 -1.91
C TRP A 37 -23.82 -13.50 -1.26
N PHE A 38 -23.96 -13.24 0.04
CA PHE A 38 -25.26 -13.41 0.72
C PHE A 38 -26.32 -12.42 0.25
N MET A 39 -25.94 -11.25 -0.25
CA MET A 39 -26.88 -10.29 -0.87
C MET A 39 -27.29 -10.70 -2.28
N LEU A 40 -26.38 -11.29 -3.07
CA LEU A 40 -26.68 -11.80 -4.42
C LEU A 40 -27.66 -12.98 -4.40
N PHE A 41 -27.60 -13.81 -3.35
CA PHE A 41 -28.44 -15.00 -3.22
C PHE A 41 -29.35 -14.91 -2.00
N PRO A 42 -30.43 -14.11 -2.05
CA PRO A 42 -31.22 -13.79 -0.87
C PRO A 42 -32.04 -14.95 -0.29
N TYR A 43 -32.11 -16.08 -1.00
CA TYR A 43 -32.71 -17.32 -0.51
C TYR A 43 -31.78 -18.11 0.43
N ILE A 44 -30.46 -17.83 0.43
CA ILE A 44 -29.50 -18.44 1.36
C ILE A 44 -29.70 -17.91 2.79
N PRO A 45 -29.72 -16.57 3.02
CA PRO A 45 -30.17 -16.03 4.29
C PRO A 45 -31.70 -16.19 4.37
N ALA A 46 -32.15 -17.23 5.06
CA ALA A 46 -33.53 -17.71 5.09
C ALA A 46 -34.63 -16.69 5.50
N ASN A 47 -34.26 -15.50 5.99
CA ASN A 47 -35.21 -14.46 6.41
C ASN A 47 -34.68 -13.03 6.20
N VAL A 48 -35.60 -12.06 6.25
CA VAL A 48 -35.31 -10.64 6.03
C VAL A 48 -34.35 -10.07 7.08
N THR A 49 -34.42 -10.53 8.33
CA THR A 49 -33.51 -10.07 9.38
C THR A 49 -32.05 -10.45 9.07
N ALA A 50 -31.82 -11.66 8.57
CA ALA A 50 -30.49 -12.10 8.13
C ALA A 50 -29.99 -11.29 6.92
N LEU A 51 -30.87 -10.97 5.96
CA LEU A 51 -30.55 -10.10 4.83
C LEU A 51 -30.16 -8.68 5.27
N GLN A 52 -30.89 -8.11 6.22
CA GLN A 52 -30.58 -6.79 6.80
C GLN A 52 -29.22 -6.82 7.50
N PHE A 53 -28.92 -7.88 8.26
CA PHE A 53 -27.62 -8.05 8.88
C PHE A 53 -26.48 -8.02 7.85
N TRP A 54 -26.57 -8.83 6.79
CA TRP A 54 -25.55 -8.85 5.74
C TRP A 54 -25.42 -7.52 5.01
N THR A 55 -26.54 -6.83 4.79
CA THR A 55 -26.55 -5.50 4.16
C THR A 55 -25.82 -4.46 5.02
N VAL A 56 -26.12 -4.41 6.32
CA VAL A 56 -25.48 -3.47 7.26
C VAL A 56 -23.99 -3.75 7.38
N ILE A 57 -23.61 -5.02 7.51
CA ILE A 57 -22.20 -5.43 7.57
C ILE A 57 -21.47 -5.05 6.27
N HIS A 58 -22.06 -5.33 5.11
CA HIS A 58 -21.50 -4.95 3.82
C HIS A 58 -21.31 -3.43 3.72
N ALA A 59 -22.32 -2.64 4.13
CA ALA A 59 -22.25 -1.19 4.08
C ALA A 59 -21.15 -0.62 4.99
N ILE A 60 -21.00 -1.13 6.21
CA ILE A 60 -19.94 -0.70 7.15
C ILE A 60 -18.56 -1.00 6.56
N ILE A 61 -18.34 -2.23 6.08
CA ILE A 61 -17.07 -2.62 5.47
C ILE A 61 -16.80 -1.75 4.25
N ALA A 62 -17.80 -1.55 3.37
CA ALA A 62 -17.66 -0.73 2.17
C ALA A 62 -17.21 0.69 2.49
N VAL A 63 -17.81 1.35 3.48
CA VAL A 63 -17.44 2.72 3.89
C VAL A 63 -15.99 2.76 4.40
N LEU A 64 -15.60 1.82 5.26
CA LEU A 64 -14.22 1.74 5.76
C LEU A 64 -13.22 1.43 4.63
N PHE A 65 -13.61 0.58 3.69
CA PHE A 65 -12.79 0.19 2.55
C PHE A 65 -12.58 1.37 1.59
N ILE A 66 -13.64 2.12 1.28
CA ILE A 66 -13.57 3.35 0.49
C ILE A 66 -12.62 4.35 1.17
N ALA A 67 -12.76 4.59 2.48
CA ALA A 67 -11.87 5.49 3.21
C ALA A 67 -10.40 5.02 3.13
N GLY A 68 -10.15 3.72 3.29
CA GLY A 68 -8.81 3.13 3.17
C GLY A 68 -8.22 3.26 1.77
N ILE A 69 -9.02 3.05 0.72
CA ILE A 69 -8.58 3.22 -0.68
C ILE A 69 -8.29 4.69 -1.00
N LEU A 70 -9.10 5.63 -0.50
CA LEU A 70 -8.80 7.07 -0.65
C LEU A 70 -7.48 7.44 0.03
N ALA A 71 -7.21 6.91 1.23
CA ALA A 71 -5.92 7.10 1.90
C ALA A 71 -4.76 6.48 1.10
N HIS A 72 -4.96 5.29 0.52
CA HIS A 72 -3.96 4.64 -0.34
C HIS A 72 -3.65 5.47 -1.60
N ILE A 73 -4.67 5.97 -2.28
CA ILE A 73 -4.52 6.85 -3.45
C ILE A 73 -3.77 8.13 -3.07
N TYR A 74 -4.14 8.76 -1.96
CA TYR A 74 -3.48 9.98 -1.48
C TYR A 74 -1.98 9.75 -1.23
N ILE A 75 -1.61 8.68 -0.50
CA ILE A 75 -0.21 8.37 -0.21
C ILE A 75 0.55 8.02 -1.49
N GLY A 76 -0.07 7.27 -2.41
CA GLY A 76 0.55 6.84 -3.67
C GLY A 76 0.68 7.93 -4.73
N THR A 77 0.02 9.08 -4.55
CA THR A 77 0.05 10.20 -5.52
C THR A 77 0.72 11.43 -4.95
N VAL A 78 0.17 12.00 -3.88
CA VAL A 78 0.61 13.29 -3.31
C VAL A 78 1.49 13.08 -2.08
N GLY A 79 1.21 12.05 -1.29
CA GLY A 79 1.90 11.84 -0.01
C GLY A 79 3.33 11.30 -0.11
N MET A 80 3.73 10.78 -1.27
CA MET A 80 5.08 10.30 -1.56
C MET A 80 5.45 10.69 -2.99
N GLU A 81 6.25 11.76 -3.14
CA GLU A 81 6.72 12.22 -4.45
C GLU A 81 7.48 11.11 -5.18
N GLY A 82 7.23 10.95 -6.49
CA GLY A 82 7.84 9.88 -7.31
C GLY A 82 7.25 8.48 -7.14
N ALA A 83 6.39 8.23 -6.14
CA ALA A 83 5.78 6.91 -5.94
C ALA A 83 4.80 6.53 -7.06
N PHE A 84 4.06 7.51 -7.61
CA PHE A 84 3.14 7.28 -8.72
C PHE A 84 3.88 6.89 -10.00
N ASP A 85 4.92 7.64 -10.37
CA ASP A 85 5.73 7.36 -11.55
C ASP A 85 6.43 6.00 -11.43
N ALA A 86 6.95 5.69 -10.23
CA ALA A 86 7.56 4.39 -9.95
C ALA A 86 6.59 3.21 -10.11
N MET A 87 5.32 3.37 -9.76
CA MET A 87 4.30 2.34 -9.99
C MET A 87 3.99 2.15 -11.49
N GLY A 88 4.11 3.22 -12.29
CA GLY A 88 3.84 3.19 -13.72
C GLY A 88 5.01 2.66 -14.55
N THR A 89 6.23 3.08 -14.24
CA THR A 89 7.45 2.70 -14.98
C THR A 89 8.07 1.40 -14.47
N GLY A 90 7.83 1.06 -13.20
CA GLY A 90 8.49 -0.06 -12.51
C GLY A 90 9.91 0.25 -12.03
N GLU A 91 10.39 1.49 -12.23
CA GLU A 91 11.73 1.93 -11.84
C GLU A 91 11.65 3.05 -10.79
N VAL A 92 12.58 3.06 -9.83
CA VAL A 92 12.67 4.08 -8.77
C VAL A 92 14.04 4.74 -8.81
N ASP A 93 14.08 6.05 -8.54
CA ASP A 93 15.35 6.76 -8.35
C ASP A 93 16.12 6.18 -7.15
N LEU A 94 17.44 6.07 -7.28
CA LEU A 94 18.31 5.49 -6.25
C LEU A 94 18.37 6.34 -4.98
N ASN A 95 18.32 7.66 -5.10
CA ASN A 95 18.33 8.54 -3.93
C ASN A 95 16.99 8.45 -3.20
N TRP A 96 15.88 8.44 -3.94
CA TRP A 96 14.56 8.18 -3.38
C TRP A 96 14.49 6.84 -2.64
N ALA A 97 15.03 5.78 -3.25
CA ALA A 97 15.07 4.45 -2.66
C ALA A 97 15.95 4.39 -1.40
N LYS A 98 17.05 5.16 -1.34
CA LYS A 98 17.89 5.26 -0.13
C LYS A 98 17.15 5.98 0.98
N GLU A 99 16.42 7.04 0.68
CA GLU A 99 15.66 7.81 1.68
C GLU A 99 14.49 7.01 2.27
N HIS A 100 13.79 6.24 1.45
CA HIS A 100 12.54 5.57 1.85
C HIS A 100 12.70 4.06 2.14
N HIS A 101 13.71 3.41 1.55
CA HIS A 101 13.91 1.96 1.56
C HIS A 101 15.40 1.56 1.65
N SER A 102 16.17 2.24 2.51
CA SER A 102 17.64 2.06 2.64
C SER A 102 18.12 0.62 2.74
N LEU A 103 17.46 -0.23 3.55
CA LEU A 103 17.81 -1.65 3.69
C LEU A 103 17.62 -2.44 2.40
N TRP A 104 16.63 -2.08 1.59
CA TRP A 104 16.40 -2.74 0.30
C TRP A 104 17.45 -2.32 -0.73
N VAL A 105 17.89 -1.06 -0.73
CA VAL A 105 18.98 -0.61 -1.60
C VAL A 105 20.27 -1.36 -1.28
N GLU A 106 20.61 -1.49 0.00
CA GLU A 106 21.78 -2.26 0.45
C GLU A 106 21.69 -3.74 0.00
N GLU A 107 20.52 -4.36 0.14
CA GLU A 107 20.30 -5.74 -0.33
C GLU A 107 20.44 -5.87 -1.86
N GLU A 108 19.98 -4.90 -2.66
CA GLU A 108 20.08 -4.96 -4.12
C GLU A 108 21.50 -4.61 -4.63
N GLN A 109 22.21 -3.72 -3.95
CA GLN A 109 23.64 -3.46 -4.20
C GLN A 109 24.48 -4.69 -3.89
N ALA A 110 24.23 -5.35 -2.76
CA ALA A 110 24.90 -6.61 -2.40
C ALA A 110 24.63 -7.74 -3.41
N LYS A 111 23.47 -7.72 -4.09
CA LYS A 111 23.13 -8.66 -5.17
C LYS A 111 23.64 -8.22 -6.56
N GLY A 112 24.30 -7.07 -6.68
CA GLY A 112 24.79 -6.51 -7.95
C GLY A 112 23.67 -6.05 -8.90
N ARG A 113 22.46 -5.80 -8.39
CA ARG A 113 21.27 -5.39 -9.16
C ARG A 113 21.03 -3.88 -9.15
N ALA A 114 21.71 -3.17 -8.25
CA ALA A 114 21.69 -1.71 -8.16
C ALA A 114 23.13 -1.15 -8.29
N PRO A 115 23.30 0.04 -8.89
CA PRO A 115 24.59 0.71 -8.95
C PRO A 115 25.20 0.89 -7.57
N ASP A 116 26.44 0.45 -7.42
CA ASP A 116 27.22 0.72 -6.21
C ASP A 116 27.66 2.18 -6.22
N THR A 117 27.60 2.85 -5.07
CA THR A 117 27.92 4.28 -4.93
C THR A 117 29.40 4.62 -5.24
N GLY A 118 30.20 3.64 -5.63
CA GLY A 118 31.62 3.76 -5.97
C GLY A 118 31.96 4.12 -7.41
N SER A 119 30.99 4.37 -8.30
CA SER A 119 31.28 4.90 -9.65
C SER A 119 30.86 6.37 -9.77
N PRO A 120 31.80 7.33 -9.63
CA PRO A 120 31.50 8.74 -9.84
C PRO A 120 31.25 8.98 -11.34
N ARG A 121 29.99 8.95 -11.75
CA ARG A 121 29.60 9.68 -12.97
C ARG A 121 29.46 11.14 -12.58
N ALA A 122 30.45 11.94 -12.98
CA ALA A 122 30.39 13.38 -12.91
C ALA A 122 29.08 13.88 -13.56
N MET A 123 28.25 14.57 -12.77
CA MET A 123 27.12 15.33 -13.29
C MET A 123 27.56 16.79 -13.34
N PRO A 124 27.51 17.48 -14.49
CA PRO A 124 27.78 18.90 -14.55
C PRO A 124 26.71 19.65 -13.75
N ALA A 125 27.15 20.64 -12.98
CA ALA A 125 26.26 21.55 -12.28
C ALA A 125 25.72 22.56 -13.29
N GLU A 126 24.45 22.43 -13.63
CA GLU A 126 23.60 23.54 -14.08
C GLU A 126 22.35 23.58 -13.19
#